data_AF-X1AJ64-F1
#
_entry.id   AF-X1AJ64-F1
#
_cell.length_a   1.000
_cell.length_b   1.000
_cell.length_c   1.000
_cell.angle_alpha   90.00
_cell.angle_beta   90.00
_cell.angle_gamma   90.00
#
_symmetry.space_group_name_H-M   'P 1'
#
loop_
_entity.id
_entity.type
_entity.pdbx_description
1 polymer ?
#
loop_
_entity_poly.entity_id
_entity_poly.type
_entity_poly.pdbx_seq_one_letter_code
_entity_poly.pdbx_strand_id
1 'polypeptide(L)'
;MFEKDTNGIGCSKHCAGTRILPSIGKVLLGVPKGFNRYGINEKTQMVIFENFVQQNQQYSYDKLNVPVWKYLEEDTCFVRGLLPRLNEPFLHIIGNITKEEFNSINCIEITKQDLEDMD
;
A
#
# COMPACT_ATOMS: atom_id res chain seq x y z
N MET A 1 -15.34 1.47 -19.03
CA MET A 1 -15.10 0.23 -19.81
C MET A 1 -13.62 -0.09 -19.70
N PHE A 2 -13.26 -1.31 -19.30
CA PHE A 2 -11.86 -1.73 -19.15
C PHE A 2 -11.19 -1.85 -20.52
N GLU A 3 -9.99 -1.29 -20.67
CA GLU A 3 -9.16 -1.43 -21.87
C GLU A 3 -7.80 -1.97 -21.45
N LYS A 4 -7.36 -3.09 -22.00
CA LYS A 4 -6.13 -3.75 -21.54
C LYS A 4 -4.90 -2.91 -21.90
N ASP A 5 -4.03 -2.67 -20.92
CA ASP A 5 -2.74 -2.00 -21.15
C ASP A 5 -1.82 -2.87 -22.04
N THR A 6 -1.13 -2.23 -22.98
CA THR A 6 -0.14 -2.86 -23.85
C THR A 6 1.19 -3.12 -23.13
N ASN A 7 1.42 -2.47 -21.99
CA ASN A 7 2.69 -2.52 -21.25
C ASN A 7 2.62 -3.31 -19.93
N GLY A 8 1.50 -3.97 -19.62
CA GLY A 8 1.41 -4.78 -18.39
C GLY A 8 -0.01 -5.18 -17.98
N ILE A 9 -0.13 -5.59 -16.71
CA ILE A 9 -1.41 -5.96 -16.09
C ILE A 9 -2.10 -4.68 -15.63
N GLY A 10 -3.18 -4.29 -16.31
CA GLY A 10 -3.96 -3.11 -15.94
C GLY A 10 -4.88 -2.60 -17.04
N CYS A 11 -5.63 -1.54 -16.72
CA CYS A 11 -6.48 -0.81 -17.65
C CYS A 11 -5.71 0.39 -18.23
N SER A 12 -5.50 0.48 -19.54
CA SER A 12 -4.85 1.63 -20.22
C SER A 12 -5.60 2.96 -20.03
N LYS A 13 -6.90 2.90 -19.72
CA LYS A 13 -7.72 4.09 -19.42
C LYS A 13 -7.62 4.59 -17.98
N HIS A 14 -7.10 3.78 -17.06
CA HIS A 14 -6.96 4.16 -15.65
C HIS A 14 -5.48 4.17 -15.27
N CYS A 15 -4.81 5.31 -15.50
CA CYS A 15 -3.49 5.57 -14.92
C CYS A 15 -3.64 6.11 -13.50
N ALA A 16 -2.74 5.70 -12.60
CA ALA A 16 -2.60 6.33 -11.29
C ALA A 16 -2.13 7.79 -11.48
N GLY A 17 -3.09 8.73 -11.44
CA GLY A 17 -2.83 10.16 -11.54
C GLY A 17 -2.17 10.69 -10.27
N THR A 18 -1.24 11.62 -10.42
CA THR A 18 -0.76 12.44 -9.29
C THR A 18 -1.88 13.39 -8.88
N ARG A 19 -2.32 13.33 -7.62
CA ARG A 19 -3.33 14.24 -7.05
C ARG A 19 -2.72 15.14 -5.98
N ILE A 20 -2.98 16.44 -6.07
CA ILE A 20 -2.65 17.43 -5.03
C ILE A 20 -3.96 17.72 -4.29
N LEU A 21 -4.03 17.43 -2.98
CA LEU A 21 -5.21 17.71 -2.16
C LEU A 21 -5.18 19.19 -1.68
N PRO A 22 -6.21 20.01 -1.93
CA PRO A 22 -6.10 21.46 -1.83
C PRO A 22 -6.30 22.06 -0.43
N SER A 23 -6.48 21.28 0.64
CA SER A 23 -6.85 21.83 1.96
C SER A 23 -5.76 21.72 3.04
N ILE A 24 -4.78 20.82 2.91
CA ILE A 24 -3.68 20.68 3.89
C ILE A 24 -2.42 20.21 3.16
N GLY A 25 -1.80 21.02 2.29
CA GLY A 25 -0.40 20.86 1.85
C GLY A 25 0.11 19.44 1.51
N LYS A 26 -0.78 18.50 1.15
CA LYS A 26 -0.45 17.11 0.88
C LYS A 26 -0.25 17.01 -0.62
N VAL A 27 0.98 17.30 -0.99
CA VAL A 27 1.50 16.95 -2.30
C VAL A 27 1.82 15.46 -2.28
N LEU A 28 0.99 14.64 -2.95
CA LEU A 28 1.41 13.29 -3.36
C LEU A 28 2.26 13.40 -4.64
N LEU A 29 3.41 14.11 -4.57
CA LEU A 29 4.43 14.11 -5.63
C LEU A 29 5.74 13.55 -5.04
N GLY A 30 6.09 12.32 -5.45
CA GLY A 30 7.36 11.66 -5.12
C GLY A 30 7.22 10.15 -4.86
N VAL A 31 7.40 9.20 -5.79
CA VAL A 31 7.89 9.21 -7.18
C VAL A 31 8.98 10.24 -7.54
N PRO A 32 10.21 10.08 -7.04
CA PRO A 32 11.40 10.36 -7.83
C PRO A 32 11.63 9.22 -8.84
N LYS A 33 12.13 9.54 -10.04
CA LYS A 33 12.76 8.58 -10.97
C LYS A 33 13.99 7.99 -10.25
N GLY A 34 13.77 6.92 -9.49
CA GLY A 34 14.76 6.30 -8.60
C GLY A 34 14.23 5.79 -7.26
N PHE A 35 13.10 6.33 -6.76
CA PHE A 35 12.43 5.85 -5.53
C PHE A 35 11.09 5.17 -5.82
N ASN A 36 10.56 5.35 -7.03
CA ASN A 36 9.58 4.44 -7.57
C ASN A 36 10.27 3.16 -8.02
N ARG A 37 10.77 2.43 -7.03
CA ARG A 37 10.88 1.01 -7.14
C ARG A 37 9.44 0.49 -7.06
N TYR A 38 8.68 0.64 -8.15
CA TYR A 38 7.77 -0.43 -8.53
C TYR A 38 8.72 -1.60 -8.73
N GLY A 39 9.01 -2.35 -7.66
CA GLY A 39 9.45 -3.71 -7.86
C GLY A 39 8.44 -4.32 -8.84
N ILE A 40 8.94 -5.12 -9.78
CA ILE A 40 8.20 -5.60 -10.94
C ILE A 40 6.76 -5.90 -10.50
N ASN A 41 5.76 -5.15 -10.99
CA ASN A 41 4.38 -5.21 -10.43
C ASN A 41 3.82 -6.65 -10.43
N GLU A 42 4.27 -7.46 -11.38
CA GLU A 42 3.99 -8.90 -11.51
C GLU A 42 4.52 -9.74 -10.33
N LYS A 43 5.42 -9.18 -9.52
CA LYS A 43 5.99 -9.74 -8.30
C LYS A 43 5.39 -9.17 -7.03
N THR A 44 4.30 -8.41 -7.12
CA THR A 44 3.61 -7.95 -5.90
C THR A 44 3.14 -9.15 -5.11
N GLN A 45 3.73 -9.35 -3.94
CA GLN A 45 3.35 -10.46 -3.07
C GLN A 45 2.15 -10.06 -2.24
N MET A 46 1.03 -10.74 -2.45
CA MET A 46 -0.15 -10.60 -1.59
C MET A 46 -0.11 -11.71 -0.53
N VAL A 47 -0.19 -11.32 0.74
CA VAL A 47 -0.21 -12.26 1.87
C VAL A 47 -1.34 -11.89 2.82
N ILE A 48 -2.12 -12.89 3.21
CA ILE A 48 -3.26 -12.73 4.12
C ILE A 48 -2.88 -13.34 5.46
N PHE A 49 -3.05 -12.55 6.52
CA PHE A 49 -2.80 -12.95 7.90
C PHE A 49 -4.10 -12.90 8.69
N GLU A 50 -4.27 -13.87 9.58
CA GLU A 50 -5.44 -13.94 10.47
C GLU A 50 -5.46 -12.82 11.50
N ASN A 51 -4.28 -12.39 11.95
CA ASN A 51 -4.08 -11.33 12.94
C ASN A 51 -2.68 -10.71 12.86
N PHE A 52 -2.49 -9.60 13.56
CA PHE A 52 -1.23 -8.85 13.57
C PHE A 52 -0.08 -9.64 14.22
N VAL A 53 -0.36 -10.51 15.18
CA VAL A 53 0.65 -11.38 15.81
C VAL A 53 1.28 -12.32 14.77
N GLN A 54 0.46 -13.00 13.97
CA GLN A 54 0.92 -13.86 12.90
C GLN A 54 1.72 -13.07 11.85
N GLN A 55 1.23 -11.88 11.49
CA GLN A 55 1.92 -10.99 10.57
C GLN A 55 3.31 -10.62 11.08
N ASN A 56 3.46 -10.22 12.34
CA ASN A 56 4.74 -9.77 12.90
C ASN A 56 5.75 -10.93 13.07
N GLN A 57 5.28 -12.15 13.33
CA GLN A 57 6.12 -13.34 13.39
C GLN A 57 6.77 -13.67 12.03
N GLN A 58 6.03 -13.46 10.93
CA GLN A 58 6.50 -13.80 9.59
C GLN A 58 7.13 -12.61 8.85
N TYR A 59 6.62 -11.40 9.07
CA TYR A 59 6.87 -10.21 8.25
C TYR A 59 7.01 -8.91 9.06
N SER A 60 7.79 -8.91 10.14
CA SER A 60 8.04 -7.71 10.95
C SER A 60 8.43 -6.46 10.15
N TYR A 61 7.72 -5.35 10.36
CA TYR A 61 7.89 -4.08 9.64
C TYR A 61 9.12 -3.26 10.09
N ASP A 62 9.60 -3.44 11.32
CA ASP A 62 10.73 -2.65 11.85
C ASP A 62 12.11 -3.10 11.33
N LYS A 63 12.15 -4.18 10.55
CA LYS A 63 13.40 -4.77 10.07
C LYS A 63 13.66 -4.41 8.62
N LEU A 64 13.00 -5.14 7.71
CA LEU A 64 13.36 -5.18 6.30
C LEU A 64 12.18 -4.92 5.36
N ASN A 65 10.99 -4.79 5.92
CA ASN A 65 9.74 -4.65 5.19
C ASN A 65 9.21 -3.26 5.47
N VAL A 66 9.27 -2.36 4.49
CA VAL A 66 8.93 -0.96 4.72
C VAL A 66 7.46 -0.74 4.37
N PRO A 67 6.54 -0.59 5.35
CA PRO A 67 5.18 -0.20 5.06
C PRO A 67 5.16 1.23 4.51
N VAL A 68 4.35 1.46 3.48
CA VAL A 68 4.26 2.75 2.79
C VAL A 68 2.91 3.41 3.10
N TRP A 69 1.84 2.65 2.99
CA TRP A 69 0.52 3.09 3.40
C TRP A 69 -0.28 1.96 4.05
N LYS A 70 -1.24 2.34 4.88
CA LYS A 70 -2.21 1.46 5.54
C LYS A 70 -3.62 2.00 5.38
N TYR A 71 -4.59 1.10 5.33
CA TYR A 71 -6.02 1.41 5.31
C TYR A 71 -6.73 0.43 6.24
N LEU A 72 -7.67 0.92 7.05
CA LEU A 72 -8.47 0.09 7.96
C LEU A 72 -9.92 0.10 7.49
N GLU A 73 -10.46 -1.09 7.25
CA GLU A 73 -11.87 -1.31 6.98
C GLU A 73 -12.41 -2.32 7.99
N GLU A 74 -13.28 -1.83 8.88
CA GLU A 74 -13.76 -2.60 10.03
C GLU A 74 -12.57 -3.12 10.86
N ASP A 75 -12.43 -4.45 10.98
CA ASP A 75 -11.34 -5.11 11.70
C ASP A 75 -10.26 -5.67 10.74
N THR A 76 -10.27 -5.24 9.47
CA THR A 76 -9.31 -5.66 8.43
C THR A 76 -8.40 -4.51 8.03
N CYS A 77 -7.09 -4.69 8.23
CA CYS A 77 -6.08 -3.73 7.81
C CYS A 77 -5.38 -4.17 6.53
N PHE A 78 -5.33 -3.26 5.56
CA PHE A 78 -4.56 -3.38 4.34
C PHE A 78 -3.27 -2.59 4.48
N VAL A 79 -2.13 -3.22 4.25
CA VAL A 79 -0.81 -2.56 4.30
C VAL A 79 -0.08 -2.81 3.01
N ARG A 80 0.23 -1.75 2.27
CA ARG A 80 1.14 -1.83 1.13
C ARG A 80 2.53 -1.41 1.56
N GLY A 81 3.53 -2.15 1.11
CA GLY A 81 4.92 -1.76 1.33
C GLY A 81 5.87 -2.24 0.25
N LEU A 82 7.15 -2.17 0.58
CA LEU A 82 8.26 -2.58 -0.26
C LEU A 82 9.26 -3.39 0.56
N LEU A 83 9.79 -4.47 -0.01
CA LEU A 83 10.95 -5.21 0.46
C LEU A 83 12.19 -4.64 -0.24
N PRO A 84 12.96 -3.70 0.36
CA PRO A 84 14.00 -2.98 -0.38
C PRO A 84 15.14 -3.89 -0.86
N ARG A 85 15.40 -4.98 -0.14
CA ARG A 85 16.45 -5.96 -0.46
C ARG A 85 16.14 -6.75 -1.73
N LEU A 86 14.89 -7.22 -1.86
CA LEU A 86 14.44 -7.98 -3.02
C LEU A 86 13.97 -7.07 -4.15
N ASN A 87 13.74 -5.79 -3.84
CA ASN A 87 13.09 -4.86 -4.74
C ASN A 87 11.71 -5.39 -5.19
N GLU A 88 10.91 -5.84 -4.23
CA GLU A 88 9.59 -6.43 -4.46
C GLU A 88 8.54 -5.72 -3.60
N PRO A 89 7.41 -5.27 -4.18
CA PRO A 89 6.32 -4.70 -3.42
C PRO A 89 5.52 -5.81 -2.73
N PHE A 90 4.85 -5.47 -1.64
CA PHE A 90 3.93 -6.38 -0.96
C PHE A 90 2.61 -5.69 -0.65
N LEU A 91 1.57 -6.51 -0.53
CA LEU A 91 0.28 -6.16 0.04
C LEU A 91 -0.05 -7.17 1.12
N HIS A 92 -0.12 -6.72 2.36
CA HIS A 92 -0.57 -7.52 3.48
C HIS A 92 -2.03 -7.19 3.78
N ILE A 93 -2.82 -8.24 4.01
CA ILE A 93 -4.20 -8.14 4.49
C ILE A 93 -4.20 -8.78 5.88
N ILE A 94 -4.54 -8.02 6.91
CA ILE A 94 -4.44 -8.44 8.31
C ILE A 94 -5.84 -8.37 8.92
N GLY A 95 -6.44 -9.52 9.20
CA GLY A 95 -7.72 -9.59 9.90
C GLY A 95 -7.60 -9.32 11.40
N ASN A 96 -8.73 -9.14 12.07
CA ASN A 96 -8.87 -9.03 13.53
C ASN A 96 -7.86 -8.09 14.19
N ILE A 97 -7.50 -6.99 13.52
CA ILE A 97 -6.48 -6.07 14.02
C ILE A 97 -7.13 -5.10 15.01
N THR A 98 -6.49 -4.90 16.15
CA THR A 98 -6.92 -3.88 17.11
C THR A 98 -6.50 -2.48 16.65
N LYS A 99 -7.19 -1.44 17.13
CA LYS A 99 -6.81 -0.05 16.85
C LYS A 99 -5.39 0.29 17.33
N GLU A 100 -4.95 -0.31 18.43
CA GLU A 100 -3.59 -0.14 18.96
C GLU A 100 -2.54 -0.72 18.00
N GLU A 101 -2.75 -1.96 17.54
CA GLU A 101 -1.88 -2.63 16.57
C GLU A 101 -1.86 -1.87 15.24
N PHE A 102 -3.02 -1.43 14.74
CA PHE A 102 -3.09 -0.60 13.55
C PHE A 102 -2.27 0.69 13.70
N ASN A 103 -2.39 1.38 14.84
CA ASN A 103 -1.64 2.60 15.12
C ASN A 103 -0.13 2.38 15.27
N SER A 104 0.28 1.18 15.69
CA SER A 104 1.70 0.81 15.80
C SER A 104 2.42 0.72 14.44
N ILE A 105 1.68 0.50 13.35
CA ILE A 105 2.24 0.45 11.99
C ILE A 105 2.57 1.88 11.54
N ASN A 106 3.86 2.20 11.50
CA ASN A 106 4.35 3.53 11.16
C ASN A 106 4.40 3.75 9.64
N CYS A 107 3.27 4.15 9.05
CA CYS A 107 3.18 4.54 7.65
C CYS A 107 1.98 5.48 7.41
N ILE A 108 1.79 5.92 6.16
CA ILE A 108 0.69 6.83 5.79
C ILE A 108 -0.65 6.11 5.96
N GLU A 109 -1.53 6.67 6.78
CA GLU A 109 -2.91 6.22 6.86
C GLU A 109 -3.73 6.82 5.71
N ILE A 110 -4.36 5.94 4.93
CA ILE A 110 -5.36 6.27 3.93
C ILE A 110 -6.72 6.22 4.62
N THR A 111 -7.54 7.24 4.40
CA THR A 111 -8.90 7.30 4.92
C THR A 111 -9.91 6.98 3.82
N LYS A 112 -11.16 6.71 4.20
CA LYS A 112 -12.24 6.51 3.24
C LYS A 112 -12.45 7.73 2.33
N GLN A 113 -12.29 8.93 2.87
CA GLN A 113 -12.35 10.17 2.05
C GLN A 113 -11.23 10.19 1.01
N ASP A 114 -10.02 9.75 1.36
CA ASP A 114 -8.92 9.69 0.39
C ASP A 114 -9.24 8.71 -0.76
N LEU A 115 -9.98 7.62 -0.50
CA LEU A 115 -10.42 6.67 -1.53
C LEU A 115 -11.52 7.26 -2.41
N GLU A 116 -12.55 7.87 -1.81
CA GLU A 116 -13.64 8.53 -2.54
C GLU A 116 -13.12 9.68 -3.42
N ASP A 117 -12.09 10.36 -2.95
CA ASP A 117 -11.41 11.36 -3.75
C ASP A 117 -10.66 10.70 -4.93
N MET A 118 -10.14 9.48 -4.83
CA MET A 118 -9.33 8.87 -5.89
C MET A 118 -10.14 8.33 -7.08
N ASP A 119 -11.42 7.99 -6.90
CA ASP A 119 -12.37 7.58 -7.95
C ASP A 119 -12.92 8.77 -8.76
#